data_AF-C6HF84-F1
#
_entry.id   AF-C6HF84-F1
#
_cell.length_a   1.000
_cell.length_b   1.000
_cell.length_c   1.000
_cell.angle_alpha   90.00
_cell.angle_beta   90.00
_cell.angle_gamma   90.00
#
_symmetry.space_group_name_H-M   'P 1'
#
loop_
_entity.id
_entity.type
_entity.pdbx_description
1 polymer ?
#
loop_
_entity_poly.entity_id
_entity_poly.type
_entity_poly.pdbx_seq_one_letter_code
_entity_poly.pdbx_strand_id
1 'polypeptide(L)'
;MQEGGCIYNFLCPDIEILENLANGLNQAAAGIQRANSELQKLPNLPAIAQGSAIVNQLQQIQHQIQENYDQLRQEIRQVRKDVIIGFQTIEYNSIARLQNSGIKRADYPLTTLRDYKTNTNIADFPATPAEISNMTGTTLNRVLEALNLPTTGTTDCGQETTTSVLCWAA
;
A
#
# COMPACT_ATOMS: atom_id res chain seq x y z
N MET A 1 9.80 -26.74 7.13
CA MET A 1 10.50 -25.58 7.73
C MET A 1 10.65 -24.54 6.63
N GLN A 2 9.76 -23.57 6.49
CA GLN A 2 9.57 -22.47 7.44
C GLN A 2 8.11 -22.26 7.83
N GLU A 3 7.89 -22.40 9.13
CA GLU A 3 6.80 -21.78 9.86
C GLU A 3 7.12 -20.29 10.03
N GLY A 4 6.21 -19.43 9.61
CA GLY A 4 6.26 -17.99 9.78
C GLY A 4 4.85 -17.47 9.69
N GLY A 5 4.12 -17.54 10.81
CA GLY A 5 2.68 -17.30 10.87
C GLY A 5 2.29 -15.92 10.33
N CYS A 6 1.56 -15.91 9.21
CA CYS A 6 0.67 -14.79 8.89
C CYS A 6 -0.59 -14.96 9.75
N ILE A 7 -0.86 -14.00 10.65
CA ILE A 7 -2.04 -14.02 11.53
C ILE A 7 -3.33 -13.68 10.75
N TYR A 8 -3.21 -13.20 9.50
CA TYR A 8 -4.36 -12.86 8.64
C TYR A 8 -4.13 -13.36 7.21
N ASN A 9 -5.10 -14.09 6.64
CA ASN A 9 -5.09 -14.59 5.25
C ASN A 9 -4.85 -13.49 4.21
N PHE A 10 -5.21 -12.24 4.50
CA PHE A 10 -4.97 -11.09 3.61
C PHE A 10 -3.47 -10.71 3.48
N LEU A 11 -2.62 -11.24 4.37
CA LEU A 11 -1.19 -10.94 4.46
C LEU A 11 -0.27 -12.01 3.84
N CYS A 12 -0.79 -13.07 3.23
CA CYS A 12 0.00 -13.90 2.33
C CYS A 12 -0.80 -14.13 1.04
N PRO A 13 -0.34 -13.65 -0.12
CA PRO A 13 -0.99 -14.04 -1.37
C PRO A 13 -0.60 -15.48 -1.65
N ASP A 14 -1.59 -16.38 -1.75
CA ASP A 14 -1.39 -17.69 -2.35
C ASP A 14 -1.19 -17.48 -3.86
N ILE A 15 0.05 -17.63 -4.32
CA ILE A 15 0.42 -17.34 -5.70
C ILE A 15 0.50 -18.58 -6.60
N GLU A 16 0.07 -19.71 -6.06
CA GLU A 16 0.21 -21.03 -6.67
C GLU A 16 -0.49 -21.11 -8.03
N ILE A 17 -1.60 -20.40 -8.21
CA ILE A 17 -2.40 -20.43 -9.46
C ILE A 17 -1.63 -19.82 -10.65
N LEU A 18 -0.91 -18.71 -10.45
CA LEU A 18 -0.21 -18.02 -11.53
C LEU A 18 1.10 -18.71 -11.89
N GLU A 19 1.80 -19.28 -10.91
CA GLU A 19 2.98 -20.12 -11.15
C GLU A 19 2.61 -21.39 -11.94
N ASN A 20 1.49 -22.03 -11.58
CA ASN A 20 0.97 -23.17 -12.31
C ASN A 20 0.59 -22.83 -13.77
N LEU A 21 0.04 -21.64 -14.02
CA LEU A 21 -0.26 -21.17 -15.36
C LEU A 21 1.01 -20.94 -16.20
N ALA A 22 2.03 -20.28 -15.63
CA ALA A 22 3.31 -20.07 -16.30
C ALA A 22 4.01 -21.39 -16.65
N ASN A 23 3.97 -22.35 -15.73
CA ASN A 23 4.48 -23.71 -15.94
C ASN A 23 3.69 -24.46 -17.03
N GLY A 24 2.36 -24.33 -17.05
CA GLY A 24 1.51 -24.93 -18.09
C GLY A 24 1.82 -24.40 -19.48
N LEU A 25 2.02 -23.08 -19.63
CA LEU A 25 2.38 -22.46 -20.92
C LEU A 25 3.76 -22.94 -21.42
N ASN A 26 4.74 -23.11 -20.53
CA ASN A 26 6.05 -23.68 -20.86
C ASN A 26 5.93 -25.10 -21.42
N GLN A 27 5.11 -25.94 -20.77
CA GLN A 27 4.89 -27.32 -21.20
C GLN A 27 4.19 -27.37 -22.57
N ALA A 28 3.22 -26.48 -22.81
CA ALA A 28 2.52 -26.38 -24.09
C ALA A 28 3.47 -25.94 -25.22
N ALA A 29 4.29 -24.92 -25.00
CA ALA A 29 5.28 -24.47 -25.98
C ALA A 29 6.28 -25.60 -26.34
N ALA A 30 6.79 -26.31 -25.33
CA ALA A 30 7.69 -27.44 -25.53
C ALA A 30 7.02 -28.63 -26.25
N GLY A 31 5.72 -28.84 -26.03
CA GLY A 31 4.93 -29.85 -26.73
C GLY A 31 4.77 -29.53 -28.22
N ILE A 32 4.45 -28.29 -28.55
CA ILE A 32 4.29 -27.82 -29.94
C ILE A 32 5.62 -27.88 -30.69
N GLN A 33 6.73 -27.48 -30.05
CA GLN A 33 8.06 -27.58 -30.65
C GLN A 33 8.42 -29.04 -31.01
N ARG A 34 8.15 -29.99 -30.11
CA ARG A 34 8.36 -31.43 -30.36
C ARG A 34 7.50 -31.94 -31.50
N ALA A 35 6.22 -31.58 -31.53
CA ALA A 35 5.34 -31.94 -32.64
C ALA A 35 5.87 -31.37 -33.98
N ASN A 36 6.36 -30.13 -33.98
CA ASN A 36 6.91 -29.50 -35.17
C ASN A 36 8.18 -30.21 -35.68
N SER A 37 9.07 -30.64 -34.77
CA SER A 37 10.27 -31.39 -35.15
C SER A 37 9.96 -32.78 -35.71
N GLU A 38 8.89 -33.42 -35.24
CA GLU A 38 8.45 -34.71 -35.80
C GLU A 38 7.77 -34.53 -37.17
N LEU A 39 6.98 -33.48 -37.34
CA LEU A 39 6.33 -33.16 -38.62
C LEU A 39 7.34 -32.78 -39.71
N GLN A 40 8.50 -32.19 -39.36
CA GLN A 40 9.60 -31.91 -40.30
C GLN A 40 10.19 -33.18 -40.94
N LYS A 41 10.03 -34.35 -40.31
CA LYS A 41 10.50 -35.64 -40.88
C LYS A 41 9.60 -36.13 -42.02
N LEU A 42 8.43 -35.51 -42.23
CA LEU A 42 7.50 -35.81 -43.31
C LEU A 42 7.68 -34.78 -44.44
N PRO A 43 8.24 -35.15 -45.61
CA PRO A 43 8.79 -34.21 -46.58
C PRO A 43 7.75 -33.41 -47.41
N ASN A 44 6.51 -33.22 -46.95
CA ASN A 44 5.47 -32.56 -47.78
C ASN A 44 4.34 -31.84 -47.00
N LEU A 45 4.58 -31.34 -45.78
CA LEU A 45 3.52 -30.72 -44.97
C LEU A 45 3.70 -29.20 -44.75
N PRO A 46 2.78 -28.36 -45.27
CA PRO A 46 2.81 -26.90 -45.06
C PRO A 46 2.42 -26.43 -43.65
N ALA A 47 1.97 -27.32 -42.76
CA ALA A 47 1.46 -26.98 -41.42
C ALA A 47 2.52 -26.46 -40.41
N ILE A 48 3.82 -26.62 -40.71
CA ILE A 48 4.94 -26.29 -39.81
C ILE A 48 5.04 -24.78 -39.50
N ALA A 49 4.64 -23.93 -40.45
CA ALA A 49 4.67 -22.47 -40.29
C ALA A 49 3.70 -21.99 -39.18
N GLN A 50 2.52 -22.60 -39.08
CA GLN A 50 1.50 -22.25 -38.08
C GLN A 50 1.96 -22.59 -36.66
N GLY A 51 2.66 -23.72 -36.48
CA GLY A 51 3.22 -24.12 -35.18
C GLY A 51 4.28 -23.13 -34.65
N SER A 52 5.13 -22.61 -35.54
CA SER A 52 6.14 -21.61 -35.15
C SER A 52 5.53 -20.28 -34.70
N ALA A 53 4.46 -19.83 -35.36
CA ALA A 53 3.73 -18.62 -34.98
C ALA A 53 3.06 -18.78 -33.60
N ILE A 54 2.49 -19.96 -33.31
CA ILE A 54 1.87 -20.25 -32.01
C ILE A 54 2.92 -20.23 -30.89
N VAL A 55 4.10 -20.83 -31.09
CA VAL A 55 5.18 -20.81 -30.09
C VAL A 55 5.63 -19.37 -29.80
N ASN A 56 5.80 -18.54 -30.82
CA ASN A 56 6.18 -17.14 -30.64
C ASN A 56 5.10 -16.36 -29.87
N GLN A 57 3.82 -16.60 -30.17
CA GLN A 57 2.71 -15.98 -29.44
C GLN A 57 2.67 -16.43 -27.97
N LEU A 58 2.91 -17.72 -27.69
CA LEU A 58 2.95 -18.25 -26.33
C LEU A 58 4.12 -17.66 -25.52
N GLN A 59 5.28 -17.47 -26.16
CA GLN A 59 6.43 -16.81 -25.53
C GLN A 59 6.14 -15.34 -25.19
N GLN A 60 5.45 -14.62 -26.07
CA GLN A 60 5.03 -13.24 -25.81
C GLN A 60 4.02 -13.15 -24.66
N ILE A 61 3.01 -14.04 -24.66
CA ILE A 61 2.02 -14.11 -23.57
C ILE A 61 2.70 -14.42 -22.24
N GLN A 62 3.67 -15.34 -22.24
CA GLN A 62 4.45 -15.65 -21.03
C GLN A 62 5.19 -14.42 -20.50
N HIS A 63 5.89 -13.68 -21.37
CA HIS A 63 6.62 -12.48 -20.98
C HIS A 63 5.67 -11.45 -20.36
N GLN A 64 4.54 -11.20 -21.00
CA GLN A 64 3.53 -10.27 -20.53
C GLN A 64 2.94 -10.68 -19.17
N ILE A 65 2.67 -11.97 -18.98
CA ILE A 65 2.18 -12.50 -17.68
C ILE A 65 3.23 -12.26 -16.60
N GLN A 66 4.50 -12.50 -16.90
CA GLN A 66 5.59 -12.31 -15.93
C GLN A 66 5.73 -10.83 -15.51
N GLU A 67 5.71 -9.91 -16.48
CA GLU A 67 5.80 -8.47 -16.21
C GLU A 67 4.61 -7.96 -15.39
N ASN A 68 3.38 -8.29 -15.81
CA ASN A 68 2.16 -7.92 -15.10
C ASN A 68 2.18 -8.47 -13.66
N TYR A 69 2.74 -9.67 -13.49
CA TYR A 69 2.80 -10.33 -12.21
C TYR A 69 3.81 -9.68 -11.26
N ASP A 70 4.99 -9.31 -11.75
CA ASP A 70 5.97 -8.61 -10.94
C ASP A 70 5.48 -7.20 -10.56
N GLN A 71 4.76 -6.51 -11.45
CA GLN A 71 4.06 -5.27 -11.12
C GLN A 71 2.99 -5.48 -10.03
N LEU A 72 2.10 -6.48 -10.19
CA LEU A 72 1.07 -6.78 -9.20
C LEU A 72 1.66 -7.10 -7.82
N ARG A 73 2.78 -7.84 -7.78
CA ARG A 73 3.49 -8.13 -6.52
C ARG A 73 4.01 -6.87 -5.85
N GLN A 74 4.52 -5.91 -6.62
CA GLN A 74 4.99 -4.63 -6.07
C GLN A 74 3.81 -3.81 -5.51
N GLU A 75 2.71 -3.73 -6.26
CA GLU A 75 1.49 -3.03 -5.82
C GLU A 75 0.92 -3.63 -4.53
N ILE A 76 0.80 -4.97 -4.44
CA ILE A 76 0.32 -5.64 -3.23
C ILE A 76 1.24 -5.38 -2.03
N ARG A 77 2.57 -5.40 -2.23
CA ARG A 77 3.53 -5.07 -1.17
C ARG A 77 3.34 -3.63 -0.68
N GLN A 78 3.11 -2.70 -1.59
CA GLN A 78 2.88 -1.30 -1.27
C GLN A 78 1.58 -1.12 -0.49
N VAL A 79 0.47 -1.66 -1.00
CA VAL A 79 -0.84 -1.62 -0.32
C VAL A 79 -0.75 -2.22 1.09
N ARG A 80 -0.07 -3.35 1.25
CA ARG A 80 0.14 -3.96 2.57
C ARG A 80 0.86 -3.01 3.52
N LYS A 81 1.94 -2.38 3.06
CA LYS A 81 2.70 -1.41 3.85
C LYS A 81 1.81 -0.24 4.27
N ASP A 82 1.02 0.28 3.36
CA ASP A 82 0.12 1.41 3.60
C ASP A 82 -0.99 1.05 4.60
N VAL A 83 -1.56 -0.17 4.51
CA VAL A 83 -2.55 -0.68 5.47
C VAL A 83 -1.95 -0.82 6.87
N ILE A 84 -0.74 -1.39 6.99
CA ILE A 84 -0.07 -1.57 8.29
C ILE A 84 0.23 -0.20 8.93
N ILE A 85 0.79 0.72 8.15
CA ILE A 85 1.09 2.09 8.60
C ILE A 85 -0.19 2.80 9.03
N GLY A 86 -1.24 2.74 8.20
CA GLY A 86 -2.51 3.37 8.48
C GLY A 86 -3.14 2.86 9.78
N PHE A 87 -3.17 1.54 9.98
CA PHE A 87 -3.71 0.93 11.19
C PHE A 87 -2.96 1.38 12.45
N GLN A 88 -1.63 1.25 12.46
CA GLN A 88 -0.80 1.65 13.60
C GLN A 88 -0.94 3.14 13.92
N THR A 89 -1.03 3.97 12.89
CA THR A 89 -1.15 5.42 13.06
C THR A 89 -2.52 5.80 13.62
N ILE A 90 -3.60 5.17 13.15
CA ILE A 90 -4.95 5.41 13.66
C ILE A 90 -5.04 5.03 15.14
N GLU A 91 -4.56 3.85 15.52
CA GLU A 91 -4.58 3.41 16.92
C GLU A 91 -3.79 4.38 17.82
N TYR A 92 -2.54 4.67 17.44
CA TYR A 92 -1.69 5.56 18.21
C TYR A 92 -2.31 6.96 18.34
N ASN A 93 -2.74 7.56 17.22
CA ASN A 93 -3.30 8.91 17.23
C ASN A 93 -4.62 8.96 18.01
N SER A 94 -5.43 7.91 17.99
CA SER A 94 -6.69 7.86 18.76
C SER A 94 -6.40 7.88 20.26
N ILE A 95 -5.40 7.11 20.72
CA ILE A 95 -4.96 7.11 22.12
C ILE A 95 -4.34 8.45 22.51
N ALA A 96 -3.45 9.00 21.67
CA ALA A 96 -2.81 10.28 21.92
C ALA A 96 -3.83 11.43 21.98
N ARG A 97 -4.84 11.43 21.11
CA ARG A 97 -5.96 12.38 21.17
C ARG A 97 -6.75 12.24 22.47
N LEU A 98 -7.04 11.01 22.90
CA LEU A 98 -7.73 10.78 24.16
C LEU A 98 -6.92 11.32 25.35
N GLN A 99 -5.61 11.03 25.40
CA GLN A 99 -4.70 11.55 26.42
C GLN A 99 -4.65 13.08 26.41
N ASN A 100 -4.49 13.68 25.23
CA ASN A 100 -4.41 15.13 25.08
C ASN A 100 -5.71 15.81 25.50
N SER A 101 -6.86 15.20 25.26
CA SER A 101 -8.17 15.77 25.61
C SER A 101 -8.42 15.86 27.11
N GLY A 102 -7.69 15.07 27.91
CA GLY A 102 -7.75 15.14 29.37
C GLY A 102 -6.91 16.27 29.97
N ILE A 103 -6.05 16.92 29.19
CA ILE A 103 -5.14 17.94 29.68
C ILE A 103 -5.86 19.28 29.78
N LYS A 104 -5.92 19.85 30.99
CA LYS A 104 -6.55 21.15 31.26
C LYS A 104 -5.57 22.29 31.53
N ARG A 105 -4.28 21.93 31.66
CA ARG A 105 -3.22 22.84 32.06
C ARG A 105 -2.44 23.28 30.83
N ALA A 106 -2.34 24.59 30.62
CA ALA A 106 -1.73 25.17 29.44
C ALA A 106 -0.23 24.82 29.28
N ASP A 107 0.45 24.49 30.38
CA ASP A 107 1.88 24.17 30.45
C ASP A 107 2.18 22.66 30.46
N TYR A 108 1.15 21.82 30.43
CA TYR A 108 1.32 20.37 30.54
C TYR A 108 1.70 19.76 29.18
N PRO A 109 2.63 18.78 29.15
CA PRO A 109 3.10 18.22 27.89
C PRO A 109 2.01 17.44 27.15
N LEU A 110 1.92 17.66 25.84
CA LEU A 110 1.09 16.91 24.91
C LEU A 110 1.81 15.65 24.41
N THR A 111 1.05 14.59 24.18
CA THR A 111 1.50 13.46 23.37
C THR A 111 1.48 13.87 21.90
N THR A 112 2.64 13.85 21.26
CA THR A 112 2.79 14.17 19.83
C THR A 112 2.00 13.19 18.97
N LEU A 113 1.23 13.72 18.01
CA LEU A 113 0.56 12.89 16.99
C LEU A 113 1.55 12.43 15.92
N ARG A 114 1.20 11.36 15.21
CA ARG A 114 1.97 10.78 14.11
C ARG A 114 1.36 11.10 12.76
N ASP A 115 2.23 11.25 11.78
CA ASP A 115 1.89 11.47 10.38
C ASP A 115 1.22 10.22 9.79
N TYR A 116 0.11 10.43 9.08
CA TYR A 116 -0.74 9.35 8.56
C TYR A 116 -0.06 8.47 7.49
N LYS A 117 0.95 8.98 6.79
CA LYS A 117 1.68 8.27 5.72
C LYS A 117 2.93 7.57 6.22
N THR A 118 3.56 8.08 7.27
CA THR A 118 4.88 7.60 7.69
C THR A 118 4.87 6.91 9.05
N ASN A 119 3.81 7.06 9.84
CA ASN A 119 3.74 6.61 11.23
C ASN A 119 4.90 7.17 12.09
N THR A 120 5.43 8.36 11.73
CA THR A 120 6.46 9.07 12.52
C THR A 120 5.85 10.27 13.23
N ASN A 121 6.45 10.73 14.31
CA ASN A 121 6.02 11.95 14.99
C ASN A 121 5.96 13.11 14.00
N ILE A 122 4.90 13.91 14.08
CA ILE A 122 4.75 15.12 13.26
C ILE A 122 5.80 16.14 13.70
N ALA A 123 6.57 16.65 12.74
CA ALA A 123 7.55 17.69 13.00
C ALA A 123 6.87 18.99 13.44
N ASP A 124 7.50 19.73 14.35
CA ASP A 124 6.98 20.99 14.90
C ASP A 124 5.58 20.85 15.55
N PHE A 125 5.22 19.65 15.99
CA PHE A 125 4.00 19.44 16.76
C PHE A 125 4.12 20.18 18.11
N PRO A 126 3.11 20.96 18.53
CA PRO A 126 3.17 21.73 19.76
C PRO A 126 3.39 20.84 20.97
N ALA A 127 4.34 21.22 21.82
CA ALA A 127 4.68 20.46 23.02
C ALA A 127 3.66 20.66 24.15
N THR A 128 2.91 21.78 24.13
CA THR A 128 1.94 22.14 25.18
C THR A 128 0.66 22.76 24.59
N PRO A 129 -0.47 22.76 25.33
CA PRO A 129 -1.68 23.46 24.89
C PRO A 129 -1.47 24.95 24.65
N ALA A 130 -0.64 25.62 25.46
CA ALA A 130 -0.29 27.02 25.25
C ALA A 130 0.37 27.26 23.88
N GLU A 131 1.18 26.31 23.41
CA GLU A 131 1.79 26.40 22.08
C GLU A 131 0.76 26.22 20.97
N ILE A 132 -0.27 25.39 21.15
CA ILE A 132 -1.39 25.26 20.19
C ILE A 132 -2.04 26.62 19.95
N SER A 133 -2.38 27.34 21.02
CA SER A 133 -3.04 28.66 20.91
C SER A 133 -2.17 29.72 20.22
N ASN A 134 -0.85 29.52 20.22
CA ASN A 134 0.11 30.45 19.62
C ASN A 134 0.69 29.95 18.28
N MET A 135 0.15 28.86 17.71
CA MET A 135 0.65 28.31 16.44
C MET A 135 0.47 29.30 15.30
N THR A 136 1.52 29.42 14.47
CA THR A 136 1.39 30.14 13.20
C THR A 136 0.50 29.35 12.23
N GLY A 137 -0.21 30.05 11.34
CA GLY A 137 -1.03 29.39 10.31
C GLY A 137 -0.22 28.42 9.43
N THR A 138 1.06 28.70 9.18
CA THR A 138 1.95 27.80 8.45
C THR A 138 2.23 26.51 9.21
N THR A 139 2.56 26.60 10.51
CA THR A 139 2.80 25.40 11.35
C THR A 139 1.51 24.59 11.48
N LEU A 140 0.38 25.27 11.70
CA LEU A 140 -0.93 24.64 11.77
C LEU A 140 -1.24 23.84 10.49
N ASN A 141 -1.04 24.44 9.32
CA ASN A 141 -1.30 23.76 8.05
C ASN A 141 -0.43 22.52 7.85
N ARG A 142 0.86 22.57 8.23
CA ARG A 142 1.74 21.39 8.17
C ARG A 142 1.23 20.25 9.06
N VAL A 143 0.79 20.56 10.27
CA VAL A 143 0.23 19.56 11.19
C VAL A 143 -1.07 18.97 10.63
N LEU A 144 -1.96 19.81 10.07
CA LEU A 144 -3.20 19.35 9.44
C LEU A 144 -2.95 18.47 8.21
N GLU A 145 -2.03 18.86 7.34
CA GLU A 145 -1.60 18.07 6.18
C GLU A 145 -1.04 16.70 6.60
N ALA A 146 -0.18 16.67 7.63
CA ALA A 146 0.38 15.44 8.19
C ALA A 146 -0.67 14.53 8.84
N LEU A 147 -1.85 15.07 9.17
CA LEU A 147 -2.99 14.31 9.70
C LEU A 147 -4.04 13.98 8.61
N ASN A 148 -3.77 14.31 7.34
CA ASN A 148 -4.72 14.21 6.22
C ASN A 148 -6.01 15.00 6.44
N LEU A 149 -5.90 16.21 6.98
CA LEU A 149 -7.02 17.09 7.29
C LEU A 149 -7.05 18.31 6.36
N PRO A 150 -8.24 18.91 6.12
CA PRO A 150 -8.34 20.16 5.40
C PRO A 150 -7.57 21.28 6.09
N THR A 151 -6.80 22.07 5.32
CA THR A 151 -6.12 23.29 5.80
C THR A 151 -6.99 24.54 5.68
N THR A 152 -8.19 24.40 5.12
CA THR A 152 -9.18 25.47 4.99
C THR A 152 -10.23 25.33 6.09
N GLY A 153 -10.28 26.27 7.03
CA GLY A 153 -11.24 26.29 8.15
C GLY A 153 -10.93 27.41 9.15
N THR A 154 -11.85 27.69 10.09
CA THR A 154 -11.62 28.64 11.19
C THR A 154 -11.02 27.92 12.40
N THR A 155 -10.10 28.56 13.11
CA THR A 155 -9.45 28.03 14.32
C THR A 155 -10.32 28.19 15.58
N ASP A 156 -11.63 28.31 15.43
CA ASP A 156 -12.52 28.56 16.56
C ASP A 156 -12.82 27.24 17.29
N CYS A 157 -12.36 27.13 18.53
CA CYS A 157 -12.72 26.02 19.41
C CYS A 157 -14.14 26.20 20.02
N GLY A 158 -14.84 27.29 19.68
CA GLY A 158 -16.22 27.54 20.05
C GLY A 158 -17.19 27.30 18.89
N GLN A 159 -18.20 26.49 19.18
CA GLN A 159 -19.45 26.28 18.41
C GLN A 159 -19.40 25.24 17.28
N GLU A 160 -20.05 24.11 17.58
CA GLU A 160 -20.66 23.11 16.70
C GLU A 160 -20.71 23.48 15.21
N THR A 161 -19.65 23.22 14.45
CA THR A 161 -19.72 22.77 13.04
C THR A 161 -18.33 22.41 12.51
N THR A 162 -18.11 21.11 12.31
CA THR A 162 -17.19 20.49 11.34
C THR A 162 -15.67 20.69 11.39
N THR A 163 -15.05 21.50 12.24
CA THR A 163 -13.56 21.65 12.17
C THR A 163 -12.87 21.73 13.53
N SER A 164 -13.01 20.69 14.35
CA SER A 164 -12.35 20.57 15.67
C SER A 164 -11.49 19.33 15.73
N VAL A 165 -10.31 19.38 15.08
CA VAL A 165 -9.37 18.26 15.10
C VAL A 165 -8.18 18.51 16.03
N LEU A 166 -7.96 19.77 16.44
CA LEU A 166 -6.92 20.18 17.39
C LEU A 166 -7.47 20.71 18.73
N CYS A 167 -8.76 21.01 18.86
CA CYS A 167 -9.33 21.42 20.16
C CYS A 167 -9.49 20.27 21.17
N TRP A 168 -9.04 19.07 20.83
CA TRP A 168 -8.96 17.93 21.76
C TRP A 168 -7.65 17.93 22.56
N ALA A 169 -7.00 19.08 22.68
CA ALA A 169 -5.70 19.23 23.34
C ALA A 169 -5.63 20.51 24.20
N ALA A 170 -6.78 21.15 24.51
CA ALA A 170 -6.88 22.34 25.35
C ALA A 170 -8.02 22.21 26.36
#